data_AF-A0A2D4KBF7-F1
#
_entry.id   AF-A0A2D4KBF7-F1
#
_cell.length_a   1.000
_cell.length_b   1.000
_cell.length_c   1.000
_cell.angle_alpha   90.00
_cell.angle_beta   90.00
_cell.angle_gamma   90.00
#
_symmetry.space_group_name_H-M   'P 1'
#
loop_
_entity.id
_entity.type
_entity.pdbx_description
1 polymer ?
#
loop_
_entity_poly.entity_id
_entity_poly.type
_entity_poly.pdbx_seq_one_letter_code
_entity_poly.pdbx_strand_id
1 'polypeptide(L)'
;SPNNAGVSNETSSLETERFEELPLCSCRMEAPTIERLSQQAGNQCMATESADGELNGCSSSILKQETMRPSSRVPLMVLCETHRARMVKHHCCPGCGYFCTAGTFL
;
A
#
# COMPACT_ATOMS: atom_id res chain seq x y z
N SER A 1 56.00 -22.41 -31.93
CA SER A 1 54.60 -22.82 -32.15
C SER A 1 54.56 -24.28 -32.57
N PRO A 2 53.49 -25.06 -32.24
CA PRO A 2 52.09 -24.66 -32.07
C PRO A 2 51.76 -24.33 -30.59
N ASN A 3 50.94 -23.35 -30.21
CA ASN A 3 49.56 -22.96 -30.57
C ASN A 3 48.53 -24.06 -30.31
N ASN A 4 47.95 -24.08 -29.10
CA ASN A 4 46.56 -24.49 -28.93
C ASN A 4 45.83 -23.48 -28.06
N ALA A 5 44.68 -23.08 -28.57
CA ALA A 5 43.89 -21.95 -28.16
C ALA A 5 42.86 -22.35 -27.10
N GLY A 6 42.42 -21.34 -26.33
CA GLY A 6 41.06 -21.24 -25.82
C GLY A 6 40.55 -22.34 -24.90
N VAL A 7 40.55 -22.07 -23.60
CA VAL A 7 39.31 -22.22 -22.84
C VAL A 7 39.02 -20.87 -22.22
N SER A 8 38.08 -20.16 -22.83
CA SER A 8 37.41 -19.01 -22.23
C SER A 8 36.94 -19.44 -20.86
N ASN A 9 37.25 -18.65 -19.83
CA ASN A 9 36.68 -18.89 -18.51
C ASN A 9 35.18 -18.55 -18.65
N GLU A 10 34.41 -19.60 -18.91
CA GLU A 10 32.97 -19.58 -19.13
C GLU A 10 32.37 -18.78 -17.98
N THR A 11 31.69 -17.72 -18.37
CA THR A 11 31.01 -16.78 -17.50
C THR A 11 29.96 -17.53 -16.69
N SER A 12 30.29 -17.96 -15.47
CA SER A 12 29.30 -18.35 -14.46
C SER A 12 29.30 -17.33 -13.31
N SER A 13 29.35 -16.07 -13.69
CA SER A 13 28.89 -14.94 -12.89
C SER A 13 27.63 -14.45 -13.59
N LEU A 14 26.54 -14.24 -12.85
CA LEU A 14 25.25 -13.66 -13.27
C LEU A 14 24.11 -14.65 -13.59
N GLU A 15 23.87 -15.63 -12.73
CA GLU A 15 22.50 -16.13 -12.52
C GLU A 15 22.15 -16.00 -11.02
N THR A 16 22.32 -14.80 -10.46
CA THR A 16 21.47 -14.43 -9.33
C THR A 16 20.06 -14.40 -9.88
N GLU A 17 19.31 -15.45 -9.58
CA GLU A 17 17.87 -15.54 -9.81
C GLU A 17 17.26 -14.16 -9.56
N ARG A 18 16.75 -13.53 -10.63
CA ARG A 18 16.05 -12.26 -10.55
C ARG A 18 14.75 -12.50 -9.80
N PHE A 19 14.81 -12.60 -8.48
CA PHE A 19 13.63 -12.68 -7.61
C PHE A 19 12.75 -11.48 -7.96
N GLU A 20 11.57 -11.74 -8.49
CA GLU A 20 10.58 -10.69 -8.71
C GLU A 20 10.13 -10.19 -7.33
N GLU A 21 10.54 -8.98 -6.96
CA GLU A 21 10.06 -8.33 -5.75
C GLU A 21 8.61 -7.91 -5.95
N LEU A 22 7.68 -8.76 -5.48
CA LEU A 22 6.26 -8.44 -5.50
C LEU A 22 5.96 -7.30 -4.51
N PRO A 23 5.23 -6.26 -4.93
CA PRO A 23 4.86 -5.17 -4.04
C PRO A 23 3.91 -5.68 -2.95
N LEU A 24 4.36 -5.66 -1.70
CA LEU A 24 3.54 -5.99 -0.54
C LEU A 24 2.70 -4.79 -0.09
N CYS A 25 1.52 -5.08 0.46
CA CYS A 25 0.70 -4.04 1.07
C CYS A 25 1.28 -3.61 2.44
N SER A 26 0.95 -2.39 2.85
CA SER A 26 1.26 -1.85 4.18
C SER A 26 0.03 -1.72 5.07
N CYS A 27 -1.07 -2.44 4.76
CA CYS A 27 -2.36 -2.28 5.41
C CYS A 27 -2.36 -2.52 6.93
N ARG A 28 -1.36 -3.23 7.46
CA ARG A 28 -1.21 -3.48 8.91
C ARG A 28 -0.20 -2.56 9.59
N MET A 29 0.46 -1.68 8.84
CA MET A 29 1.42 -0.75 9.40
C MET A 29 0.67 0.49 9.90
N GLU A 30 0.93 0.84 11.16
CA GLU A 30 0.58 2.15 11.70
C GLU A 30 1.82 3.06 11.64
N ALA A 31 1.67 4.19 10.99
CA ALA A 31 2.66 5.27 11.00
C ALA A 31 2.32 6.25 12.13
N PRO A 32 3.32 6.96 12.67
CA PRO A 32 3.07 7.96 13.70
C PRO A 32 2.08 9.04 13.24
N THR A 33 1.51 9.75 14.20
CA THR A 33 0.66 10.92 13.94
C THR A 33 1.40 11.97 13.13
N ILE A 34 0.76 12.47 12.08
CA ILE A 34 1.28 13.58 11.27
C ILE A 34 0.38 14.78 11.52
N GLU A 35 0.88 15.77 12.26
CA GLU A 35 0.10 16.92 12.73
C GLU A 35 -0.64 17.64 11.58
N ARG A 36 0.02 17.85 10.44
CA ARG A 36 -0.59 18.45 9.25
C ARG A 36 -1.80 17.67 8.72
N LEU A 37 -1.75 16.33 8.76
CA LEU A 37 -2.87 15.49 8.32
C LEU A 37 -4.00 15.52 9.34
N SER A 38 -3.69 15.47 10.64
CA SER A 38 -4.69 15.60 11.70
C SER A 38 -5.42 16.94 11.63
N GLN A 39 -4.71 18.03 11.37
CA GLN A 39 -5.29 19.37 11.18
C GLN A 39 -6.17 19.43 9.91
N GLN A 40 -5.67 18.91 8.78
CA GLN A 40 -6.43 18.88 7.53
C GLN A 40 -7.72 18.05 7.66
N ALA A 41 -7.65 16.95 8.41
CA ALA A 41 -8.77 16.05 8.62
C ALA A 41 -9.84 16.62 9.57
N GLY A 42 -9.51 17.62 10.40
CA GLY A 42 -10.48 18.25 11.31
C GLY A 42 -11.20 17.25 12.23
N ASN A 43 -10.47 16.25 12.75
CA ASN A 43 -11.02 15.11 13.52
C ASN A 43 -12.00 14.19 12.76
N GLN A 44 -12.01 14.24 11.43
CA GLN A 44 -12.83 13.36 10.59
C GLN A 44 -11.98 12.33 9.83
N CYS A 45 -12.60 11.22 9.46
CA CYS A 45 -11.97 10.18 8.66
C CYS A 45 -11.61 10.72 7.27
N MET A 46 -10.48 10.28 6.71
CA MET A 46 -10.07 10.61 5.34
C MET A 46 -10.34 9.48 4.34
N ALA A 47 -11.03 8.41 4.75
CA ALA A 47 -11.31 7.27 3.87
C ALA A 47 -12.24 7.67 2.72
N THR A 48 -11.95 7.16 1.54
CA THR A 48 -12.88 7.15 0.40
C THR A 48 -13.31 5.71 0.15
N GLU A 49 -14.62 5.48 0.11
CA GLU A 49 -15.24 4.21 -0.20
C GLU A 49 -15.59 4.16 -1.68
N SER A 50 -15.37 3.02 -2.31
CA SER A 50 -15.90 2.72 -3.63
C SER A 50 -17.02 1.68 -3.49
N ALA A 51 -18.16 1.99 -4.08
CA ALA A 51 -19.31 1.11 -4.20
C ALA A 51 -19.81 1.16 -5.65
N ASP A 52 -19.69 0.05 -6.38
CA ASP A 52 -20.07 -0.04 -7.80
C ASP A 52 -19.47 1.07 -8.70
N GLY A 53 -18.25 1.52 -8.38
CA GLY A 53 -17.54 2.58 -9.11
C GLY A 53 -17.83 4.00 -8.59
N GLU A 54 -18.89 4.20 -7.80
CA GLU A 54 -19.19 5.47 -7.15
C GLU A 54 -18.28 5.69 -5.93
N LEU A 55 -17.83 6.93 -5.75
CA LEU A 55 -16.90 7.31 -4.68
C LEU A 55 -17.60 8.12 -3.60
N ASN A 56 -17.48 7.67 -2.35
CA ASN A 56 -18.07 8.33 -1.20
C ASN A 56 -17.01 8.59 -0.12
N GLY A 57 -16.89 9.84 0.32
CA GLY A 57 -16.01 10.20 1.42
C GLY A 57 -16.62 9.82 2.77
N CYS A 58 -15.82 9.27 3.67
CA CYS A 58 -16.21 9.10 5.07
C CYS A 58 -16.02 10.42 5.83
N SER A 59 -16.96 10.77 6.70
CA SER A 59 -16.87 11.96 7.57
C SER A 59 -17.04 11.61 9.06
N SER A 60 -16.95 10.32 9.40
CA SER A 60 -17.02 9.84 10.78
C SER A 60 -15.87 10.37 11.63
N SER A 61 -16.12 10.58 12.91
CA SER A 61 -15.10 11.03 13.86
C SER A 61 -13.95 10.03 14.02
N ILE A 62 -12.73 10.53 14.16
CA ILE A 62 -11.54 9.71 14.48
C ILE A 62 -11.28 9.73 16.00
N LEU A 63 -10.90 8.58 16.55
CA LEU A 63 -10.45 8.45 17.95
C LEU A 63 -8.92 8.34 18.07
N LYS A 64 -8.28 7.79 17.04
CA LYS A 64 -6.84 7.57 16.94
C LYS A 64 -6.24 8.43 15.84
N GLN A 65 -5.07 9.01 16.10
CA GLN A 65 -4.40 9.94 15.17
C GLN A 65 -3.23 9.30 14.41
N GLU A 66 -2.82 8.08 14.75
CA GLU A 66 -1.82 7.32 13.99
C GLU A 66 -2.30 7.16 12.55
N THR A 67 -1.40 7.27 11.58
CA THR A 67 -1.80 7.24 10.18
C THR A 67 -1.66 5.84 9.58
N MET A 68 -2.43 5.54 8.54
CA MET A 68 -2.37 4.27 7.81
C MET A 68 -2.39 4.51 6.30
N ARG A 69 -1.87 3.54 5.54
CA ARG A 69 -2.00 3.47 4.07
C ARG A 69 -1.91 2.01 3.61
N PRO A 70 -2.57 1.64 2.50
CA PRO A 70 -2.51 0.28 1.98
C PRO A 70 -1.23 -0.03 1.19
N SER A 71 -0.55 0.99 0.67
CA SER A 71 0.77 0.87 0.02
C SER A 71 1.50 2.22 -0.01
N SER A 72 2.77 2.22 -0.42
CA SER A 72 3.55 3.45 -0.64
C SER A 72 3.03 4.35 -1.76
N ARG A 73 2.18 3.83 -2.65
CA ARG A 73 1.54 4.60 -3.75
C ARG A 73 0.41 5.50 -3.26
N VAL A 74 -0.13 5.22 -2.08
CA VAL A 74 -1.27 5.93 -1.51
C VAL A 74 -0.78 6.83 -0.36
N PRO A 75 -1.25 8.10 -0.27
CA PRO A 75 -0.93 8.97 0.85
C PRO A 75 -1.35 8.37 2.20
N LEU A 76 -0.66 8.77 3.26
CA LEU A 76 -1.08 8.45 4.62
C LEU A 76 -2.42 9.15 4.93
N MET A 77 -3.28 8.44 5.66
CA MET A 77 -4.61 8.92 6.03
C MET A 77 -4.85 8.68 7.52
N VAL A 78 -5.63 9.57 8.15
CA VAL A 78 -6.24 9.30 9.45
C VAL A 78 -7.61 8.67 9.25
N LEU A 79 -7.91 7.63 10.01
CA LEU A 79 -9.08 6.77 9.79
C LEU A 79 -9.90 6.62 11.08
N CYS A 80 -11.23 6.57 10.92
CA CYS A 80 -12.12 6.13 12.00
C CYS A 80 -11.92 4.63 12.29
N GLU A 81 -12.43 4.15 13.41
CA GLU A 81 -12.22 2.76 13.85
C GLU A 81 -12.71 1.73 12.83
N THR A 82 -13.86 1.98 12.20
CA THR A 82 -14.42 1.12 11.15
C THR A 82 -13.46 0.98 9.97
N HIS A 83 -12.90 2.09 9.48
CA HIS A 83 -11.97 2.06 8.35
C HIS A 83 -10.60 1.49 8.74
N ARG A 84 -10.13 1.66 9.98
CA ARG A 84 -8.94 0.95 10.47
C ARG A 84 -9.14 -0.57 10.48
N ALA A 85 -10.28 -1.02 11.00
CA ALA A 85 -10.62 -2.45 11.03
C ALA A 85 -10.72 -3.04 9.61
N ARG A 86 -11.23 -2.26 8.64
CA ARG A 86 -11.27 -2.65 7.23
C ARG A 86 -9.89 -2.64 6.56
N MET A 87 -9.03 -1.68 6.91
CA MET A 87 -7.66 -1.60 6.40
C MET A 87 -6.90 -2.88 6.76
N VAL A 88 -6.89 -3.30 8.03
CA VAL A 88 -6.17 -4.51 8.46
C VAL A 88 -6.76 -5.82 7.93
N LYS A 89 -8.00 -5.80 7.45
CA LYS A 89 -8.66 -6.89 6.71
C LYS A 89 -8.38 -6.85 5.20
N HIS A 90 -7.52 -5.93 4.74
CA HIS A 90 -7.15 -5.75 3.34
C HIS A 90 -8.31 -5.33 2.42
N HIS A 91 -9.32 -4.65 2.95
CA HIS A 91 -10.43 -4.12 2.15
C HIS A 91 -10.13 -2.75 1.51
N CYS A 92 -8.87 -2.29 1.57
CA CYS A 92 -8.43 -1.04 0.97
C CYS A 92 -7.45 -1.36 -0.17
N CYS A 93 -7.78 -0.92 -1.39
CA CYS A 93 -7.01 -1.25 -2.57
C CYS A 93 -5.61 -0.61 -2.51
N PRO A 94 -4.51 -1.39 -2.55
CA PRO A 94 -3.15 -0.83 -2.53
C PRO A 94 -2.79 -0.04 -3.79
N GLY A 95 -3.58 -0.14 -4.86
CA GLY A 95 -3.39 0.61 -6.10
C GLY A 95 -3.92 2.05 -6.02
N CYS A 96 -5.13 2.25 -5.49
CA CYS A 96 -5.81 3.56 -5.51
C CYS A 96 -6.13 4.14 -4.13
N GLY A 97 -6.12 3.34 -3.06
CA GLY A 97 -6.44 3.81 -1.70
C GLY A 97 -7.93 3.80 -1.34
N TYR A 98 -8.81 3.37 -2.24
CA TYR A 98 -10.24 3.27 -1.95
C TYR A 98 -10.57 2.02 -1.15
N PHE A 99 -11.55 2.15 -0.27
CA PHE A 99 -12.13 1.03 0.45
C PHE A 99 -13.19 0.33 -0.41
N CYS A 100 -12.94 -0.92 -0.76
CA CYS A 100 -13.83 -1.77 -1.54
C CYS A 100 -14.95 -2.27 -0.62
N THR A 101 -16.13 -1.65 -0.70
CA THR A 101 -17.22 -1.90 0.27
C THR A 101 -18.39 -2.68 -0.31
N ALA A 102 -18.76 -2.42 -1.56
CA ALA A 102 -19.85 -3.09 -2.26
C ALA A 102 -19.60 -3.10 -3.77
N GLY A 103 -19.99 -4.17 -4.46
CA GLY A 103 -19.72 -4.37 -5.88
C GLY A 103 -18.68 -5.45 -6.13
N THR A 104 -18.13 -5.47 -7.35
CA THR A 104 -17.15 -6.48 -7.77
C THR A 104 -15.73 -5.94 -7.67
N PHE A 105 -14.89 -6.65 -6.90
CA PHE A 105 -13.49 -6.33 -6.71
C PHE A 105 -12.65 -7.61 -6.83
N LEU A 106 -11.36 -7.44 -7.13
CA LEU A 106 -10.36 -8.53 -7.20
C LEU A 106 -9.53 -8.58 -5.91
#